data_AF-A0A8R1XNW7-F1
#
_entry.id   AF-A0A8R1XNW7-F1
#
_cell.length_a   1.000
_cell.length_b   1.000
_cell.length_c   1.000
_cell.angle_alpha   90.00
_cell.angle_beta   90.00
_cell.angle_gamma   90.00
#
_symmetry.space_group_name_H-M   'P 1'
#
loop_
_entity.id
_entity.type
_entity.pdbx_description
1 polymer ?
#
loop_
_entity_poly.entity_id
_entity_poly.type
_entity_poly.pdbx_seq_one_letter_code
_entity_poly.pdbx_strand_id
1 'polypeptide(L)'
;MNISSMRKPVLLITLLSVVSVVWSADPNTCGKLIRCAIRKCFSTAKTNESTNSSSGIEIFNNMINQFNFICIATKCRDPCTACEQCNYALEQFSKILRGLKTDMKCPKMETCLLKCLHENGFQFGACARERCNPHCFDDECSYCTYLARRIFLKICRENNIPTLSNVNFNGKCIDLVNNVLKEVASSRKT
;
A
#
# COMPACT_ATOMS: atom_id res chain seq x y z
N MET A 1 36.34 14.57 58.68
CA MET A 1 36.07 13.35 59.46
C MET A 1 34.76 12.74 58.97
N ASN A 2 34.85 11.56 58.34
CA ASN A 2 34.08 10.35 58.63
C ASN A 2 32.66 10.49 59.23
N ILE A 3 31.62 10.04 58.51
CA ILE A 3 31.02 8.68 58.63
C ILE A 3 29.74 8.59 57.79
N SER A 4 29.78 7.61 56.89
CA SER A 4 28.68 6.84 56.30
C SER A 4 27.38 6.75 57.11
N SER A 5 26.25 6.99 56.44
CA SER A 5 24.97 6.34 56.80
C SER A 5 24.42 5.65 55.56
N MET A 6 24.69 4.34 55.49
CA MET A 6 24.05 3.40 54.59
C MET A 6 22.63 3.10 55.09
N ARG A 7 21.62 3.37 54.28
CA ARG A 7 20.39 2.56 54.25
C ARG A 7 19.99 2.31 52.79
N LYS A 8 20.25 1.07 52.36
CA LYS A 8 19.61 0.40 51.21
C LYS A 8 18.23 -0.16 51.67
N PRO A 9 17.49 -0.94 50.85
CA PRO A 9 16.54 -0.43 49.86
C PRO A 9 15.13 -1.06 50.05
N VAL A 10 14.10 -0.46 49.47
CA VAL A 10 12.90 -1.22 49.07
C VAL A 10 12.59 -0.85 47.63
N LEU A 11 13.17 -1.65 46.72
CA LEU A 11 12.66 -1.81 45.36
C LEU A 11 11.28 -2.45 45.49
N LEU A 12 10.21 -1.71 45.22
CA LEU A 12 8.96 -2.32 44.78
C LEU A 12 8.96 -2.29 43.25
N ILE A 13 9.46 -3.39 42.66
CA ILE A 13 9.32 -3.69 41.24
C ILE A 13 7.85 -4.09 41.03
N THR A 14 6.99 -3.16 40.68
CA THR A 14 5.73 -3.54 40.03
C THR A 14 6.06 -3.91 38.58
N LEU A 15 6.26 -5.22 38.37
CA LEU A 15 6.18 -5.88 37.07
C LEU A 15 4.82 -5.56 36.44
N LEU A 16 4.74 -4.47 35.67
CA LEU A 16 3.74 -4.39 34.60
C LEU A 16 4.28 -5.27 33.48
N SER A 17 3.83 -6.51 33.51
CA SER A 17 3.83 -7.44 32.40
C SER A 17 3.62 -6.66 31.11
N VAL A 18 4.67 -6.58 30.29
CA VAL A 18 4.56 -6.28 28.88
C VAL A 18 3.70 -7.41 28.33
N VAL A 19 2.39 -7.20 28.31
CA VAL A 19 1.52 -7.95 27.43
C VAL A 19 2.05 -7.56 26.07
N SER A 20 2.93 -8.39 25.52
CA SER A 20 3.16 -8.45 24.10
C SER A 20 1.79 -8.74 23.52
N VAL A 21 1.04 -7.69 23.21
CA VAL A 21 -0.06 -7.79 22.28
C VAL A 21 0.68 -8.19 21.00
N VAL A 22 0.76 -9.48 20.78
CA VAL A 22 1.02 -10.03 19.47
C VAL A 22 -0.15 -9.50 18.67
N TRP A 23 0.05 -8.37 18.00
CA TRP A 23 -0.89 -7.83 17.02
C TRP A 23 -0.90 -8.86 15.89
N SER A 24 -1.68 -9.92 16.06
CA SER A 24 -2.14 -10.73 14.95
C SER A 24 -3.01 -9.80 14.12
N ALA A 25 -2.40 -9.11 13.16
CA ALA A 25 -3.12 -8.36 12.15
C ALA A 25 -4.11 -9.33 11.51
N ASP A 26 -5.40 -9.20 11.85
CA ASP A 26 -6.43 -10.06 11.29
C ASP A 26 -6.38 -9.88 9.75
N PRO A 27 -6.18 -10.95 8.96
CA PRO A 27 -6.12 -10.88 7.50
C PRO A 27 -7.40 -10.31 6.86
N ASN A 28 -8.49 -10.16 7.63
CA ASN A 28 -9.72 -9.48 7.23
C ASN A 28 -9.70 -7.95 7.41
N THR A 29 -8.77 -7.37 8.18
CA THR A 29 -8.73 -5.92 8.44
C THR A 29 -8.66 -5.11 7.15
N CYS A 30 -7.73 -5.47 6.27
CA CYS A 30 -7.60 -4.83 4.96
C CYS A 30 -8.77 -5.13 4.01
N GLY A 31 -9.61 -6.13 4.28
CA GLY A 31 -10.77 -6.45 3.44
C GLY A 31 -11.77 -5.30 3.36
N LYS A 32 -12.00 -4.59 4.47
CA LYS A 32 -12.84 -3.37 4.49
C LYS A 32 -12.19 -2.24 3.69
N LEU A 33 -10.87 -2.09 3.80
CA LEU A 33 -10.10 -1.11 3.05
C LEU A 33 -10.21 -1.36 1.55
N ILE A 34 -9.97 -2.60 1.10
CA ILE A 34 -9.99 -2.94 -0.33
C ILE A 34 -11.38 -2.63 -0.92
N ARG A 35 -12.46 -3.04 -0.24
CA ARG A 35 -13.83 -2.70 -0.66
C ARG A 35 -14.07 -1.19 -0.74
N CYS A 36 -13.58 -0.43 0.25
CA CYS A 36 -13.72 1.02 0.24
C CYS A 36 -12.95 1.66 -0.91
N ALA A 37 -11.68 1.26 -1.10
CA ALA A 37 -10.79 1.80 -2.11
C ALA A 37 -11.37 1.58 -3.52
N ILE A 38 -11.78 0.35 -3.85
CA ILE A 38 -12.39 0.04 -5.16
C ILE A 38 -13.64 0.90 -5.40
N ARG A 39 -14.53 0.97 -4.42
CA ARG A 39 -15.80 1.70 -4.57
C ARG A 39 -15.62 3.22 -4.70
N LYS A 40 -14.64 3.81 -4.01
CA LYS A 40 -14.52 5.27 -3.87
C LYS A 40 -13.36 5.89 -4.64
N CYS A 41 -12.33 5.12 -4.96
CA CYS A 41 -11.08 5.62 -5.50
C CYS A 41 -10.72 5.02 -6.87
N PHE A 42 -11.45 3.99 -7.32
CA PHE A 42 -11.37 3.48 -8.69
C PHE A 42 -12.62 3.93 -9.46
N SER A 43 -12.43 4.29 -10.72
CA SER A 43 -13.54 4.65 -11.60
C SER A 43 -14.08 3.39 -12.25
N THR A 44 -15.35 3.07 -11.97
CA THR A 44 -16.05 1.96 -12.62
C THR A 44 -16.06 2.14 -14.14
N ALA A 45 -16.28 3.36 -14.63
CA ALA A 45 -16.28 3.64 -16.06
C ALA A 45 -14.92 3.33 -16.72
N LYS A 46 -13.82 3.83 -16.15
CA LYS A 46 -12.46 3.53 -16.67
C LYS A 46 -12.10 2.06 -16.56
N THR A 47 -12.56 1.39 -15.49
CA THR A 47 -12.35 -0.05 -15.32
C THR A 47 -13.07 -0.82 -16.43
N ASN A 48 -14.35 -0.53 -16.67
CA ASN A 48 -15.15 -1.17 -17.72
C ASN A 48 -14.59 -0.90 -19.13
N GLU A 49 -14.16 0.34 -19.40
CA GLU A 49 -13.53 0.71 -20.67
C GLU A 49 -12.26 -0.11 -20.93
N SER A 50 -11.39 -0.25 -19.92
CA SER A 50 -10.18 -1.07 -20.07
C SER A 50 -10.49 -2.56 -20.21
N THR A 51 -11.47 -3.09 -19.47
CA THR A 51 -11.81 -4.52 -19.57
C THR A 51 -12.37 -4.88 -20.93
N ASN A 52 -13.02 -3.96 -21.63
CA ASN A 52 -13.64 -4.24 -22.94
C ASN A 52 -12.69 -4.11 -24.12
N SER A 53 -11.54 -3.44 -23.96
CA SER A 53 -10.69 -3.04 -25.09
C SER A 53 -9.22 -3.46 -24.96
N SER A 54 -8.75 -3.81 -23.76
CA SER A 54 -7.32 -3.86 -23.46
C SER A 54 -6.84 -5.27 -23.05
N SER A 55 -5.56 -5.59 -23.27
CA SER A 55 -4.95 -6.83 -22.78
C SER A 55 -4.89 -6.89 -21.24
N GLY A 56 -4.63 -8.06 -20.66
CA GLY A 56 -4.51 -8.21 -19.20
C GLY A 56 -3.46 -7.29 -18.55
N ILE A 57 -2.36 -7.02 -19.26
CA ILE A 57 -1.29 -6.10 -18.84
C ILE A 57 -1.78 -4.65 -18.86
N GLU A 58 -2.45 -4.24 -19.94
CA GLU A 58 -2.98 -2.88 -20.08
C GLU A 58 -4.09 -2.59 -19.08
N ILE A 59 -4.97 -3.57 -18.82
CA ILE A 59 -5.97 -3.49 -17.76
C ILE A 59 -5.29 -3.22 -16.40
N PHE A 60 -4.21 -3.95 -16.09
CA PHE A 60 -3.46 -3.74 -14.86
C PHE A 60 -2.78 -2.36 -14.81
N ASN A 61 -2.11 -1.95 -15.89
CA ASN A 61 -1.49 -0.62 -15.97
C ASN A 61 -2.52 0.49 -15.77
N ASN A 62 -3.72 0.34 -16.34
CA ASN A 62 -4.81 1.29 -16.11
C ASN A 62 -5.26 1.30 -14.63
N MET A 63 -5.22 0.17 -13.94
CA MET A 63 -5.49 0.13 -12.49
C MET A 63 -4.37 0.75 -11.66
N ILE A 64 -3.11 0.57 -12.04
CA ILE A 64 -1.97 1.26 -11.41
C ILE A 64 -2.17 2.78 -11.51
N ASN A 65 -2.59 3.26 -12.68
CA ASN A 65 -2.85 4.68 -12.93
C ASN A 65 -4.05 5.21 -12.15
N GLN A 66 -4.99 4.34 -11.77
CA GLN A 66 -6.12 4.71 -10.92
C GLN A 66 -5.79 4.70 -9.42
N PHE A 67 -4.74 3.97 -9.01
CA PHE A 67 -4.37 3.90 -7.60
C PHE A 67 -4.04 5.30 -7.06
N ASN A 68 -4.80 5.76 -6.07
CA ASN A 68 -4.64 7.10 -5.53
C ASN A 68 -4.61 7.04 -4.00
N PHE A 69 -3.40 7.08 -3.44
CA PHE A 69 -3.21 7.02 -1.99
C PHE A 69 -3.90 8.17 -1.26
N ILE A 70 -3.93 9.38 -1.82
CA ILE A 70 -4.63 10.53 -1.22
C ILE A 70 -6.13 10.27 -1.14
N CYS A 71 -6.74 9.70 -2.18
CA CYS A 71 -8.15 9.29 -2.13
C CYS A 71 -8.37 8.24 -1.04
N ILE A 72 -7.52 7.22 -0.94
CA ILE A 72 -7.64 6.16 0.07
C ILE A 72 -7.53 6.76 1.48
N ALA A 73 -6.49 7.56 1.74
CA ALA A 73 -6.25 8.20 3.03
C ALA A 73 -7.37 9.14 3.47
N THR A 74 -8.08 9.77 2.53
CA THR A 74 -9.17 10.72 2.83
C THR A 74 -10.56 10.09 2.85
N LYS A 75 -10.88 9.19 1.91
CA LYS A 75 -12.23 8.62 1.74
C LYS A 75 -12.41 7.26 2.43
N CYS A 76 -11.30 6.62 2.80
CA CYS A 76 -11.22 5.30 3.41
C CYS A 76 -10.30 5.29 4.63
N ARG A 77 -10.25 6.41 5.39
CA ARG A 77 -9.34 6.59 6.53
C ARG A 77 -9.49 5.50 7.59
N ASP A 78 -10.70 5.28 8.12
CA ASP A 78 -10.93 4.31 9.20
C ASP A 78 -10.56 2.86 8.80
N PRO A 79 -10.96 2.34 7.63
CA PRO A 79 -10.47 1.02 7.23
C PRO A 79 -8.98 1.01 6.86
N CYS A 80 -8.39 2.15 6.48
CA CYS A 80 -6.95 2.26 6.24
C CYS A 80 -6.15 2.16 7.54
N THR A 81 -6.55 2.88 8.60
CA THR A 81 -5.87 2.81 9.91
C THR A 81 -6.01 1.44 10.56
N ALA A 82 -7.13 0.74 10.31
CA ALA A 82 -7.32 -0.63 10.79
C ALA A 82 -6.47 -1.68 10.04
N CYS A 83 -5.97 -1.36 8.84
CA CYS A 83 -5.16 -2.25 8.02
C CYS A 83 -3.68 -1.89 8.18
N GLU A 84 -2.86 -2.77 8.77
CA GLU A 84 -1.45 -2.50 9.08
C GLU A 84 -0.68 -1.90 7.90
N GLN A 85 -0.86 -2.46 6.70
CA GLN A 85 -0.14 -2.02 5.51
C GLN A 85 -0.52 -0.61 5.06
N CYS A 86 -1.79 -0.22 5.25
CA CYS A 86 -2.25 1.12 4.91
C CYS A 86 -1.92 2.11 6.03
N ASN A 87 -1.99 1.68 7.29
CA ASN A 87 -1.57 2.50 8.42
C ASN A 87 -0.08 2.86 8.33
N TYR A 88 0.78 1.89 7.99
CA TYR A 88 2.19 2.15 7.69
C TYR A 88 2.34 3.24 6.62
N ALA A 89 1.66 3.08 5.48
CA ALA A 89 1.73 4.06 4.39
C ALA A 89 1.23 5.45 4.82
N LEU A 90 0.18 5.51 5.65
CA LEU A 90 -0.37 6.77 6.18
C LEU A 90 0.64 7.49 7.08
N GLU A 91 1.33 6.74 7.95
CA GLU A 91 2.38 7.27 8.81
C GLU A 91 3.57 7.80 8.01
N GLN A 92 4.05 7.04 7.01
CA GLN A 92 5.16 7.48 6.17
C GLN A 92 4.80 8.72 5.35
N PHE A 93 3.58 8.74 4.80
CA PHE A 93 3.06 9.89 4.07
C PHE A 93 2.98 11.15 4.94
N SER A 94 2.50 11.00 6.19
CA SER A 94 2.46 12.09 7.17
C SER A 94 3.87 12.61 7.52
N LYS A 95 4.84 11.70 7.70
CA LYS A 95 6.25 12.07 7.94
C LYS A 95 6.81 12.86 6.76
N ILE A 96 6.58 12.41 5.52
CA ILE A 96 7.02 13.09 4.30
C ILE A 96 6.46 14.51 4.21
N LEU A 97 5.15 14.70 4.38
CA LEU A 97 4.51 16.02 4.34
C LEU A 97 5.02 16.98 5.42
N ARG A 98 5.55 16.46 6.53
CA ARG A 98 6.11 17.24 7.64
C ARG A 98 7.62 17.42 7.56
N GLY A 99 8.27 16.91 6.50
CA GLY A 99 9.73 16.91 6.39
C GLY A 99 10.44 16.05 7.44
N LEU A 100 9.74 15.07 8.01
CA LEU A 100 10.30 14.14 8.98
C LEU A 100 10.87 12.91 8.27
N LYS A 101 11.89 12.31 8.87
CA LYS A 101 12.47 11.05 8.40
C LYS A 101 11.43 9.92 8.48
N THR A 102 11.29 9.17 7.39
CA THR A 102 10.45 7.97 7.32
C THR A 102 11.16 6.75 7.90
N ASP A 103 10.43 5.65 8.06
CA ASP A 103 10.98 4.39 8.56
C ASP A 103 11.76 3.62 7.48
N MET A 104 11.67 4.05 6.22
CA MET A 104 12.45 3.53 5.10
C MET A 104 12.29 2.04 4.87
N LYS A 105 11.12 1.46 5.22
CA LYS A 105 10.80 0.07 4.85
C LYS A 105 10.40 -0.05 3.38
N CYS A 106 10.05 1.07 2.73
CA CYS A 106 9.76 1.15 1.30
C CYS A 106 10.60 2.25 0.63
N PRO A 107 11.93 2.10 0.57
CA PRO A 107 12.86 3.20 0.29
C PRO A 107 12.66 3.86 -1.09
N LYS A 108 12.42 3.08 -2.17
CA LYS A 108 12.15 3.66 -3.50
C LYS A 108 10.87 4.49 -3.53
N MET A 109 9.79 3.94 -2.97
CA MET A 109 8.50 4.62 -2.89
C MET A 109 8.62 5.91 -2.07
N GLU A 110 9.21 5.83 -0.87
CA GLU A 110 9.34 6.97 0.04
C GLU A 110 10.27 8.05 -0.53
N THR A 111 11.39 7.66 -1.17
CA THR A 111 12.29 8.60 -1.85
C THR A 111 11.60 9.27 -3.04
N CYS A 112 10.80 8.53 -3.82
CA CYS A 112 10.03 9.10 -4.92
C CYS A 112 9.01 10.14 -4.42
N LEU A 113 8.28 9.82 -3.35
CA LEU A 113 7.32 10.75 -2.74
C LEU A 113 8.01 12.02 -2.21
N LEU A 114 9.18 11.89 -1.58
CA LEU A 114 9.99 13.05 -1.16
C LEU A 114 10.40 13.94 -2.35
N LYS A 115 10.82 13.35 -3.47
CA LYS A 115 11.12 14.10 -4.71
C LYS A 115 9.89 14.82 -5.25
N CYS A 116 8.75 14.14 -5.33
CA CYS A 116 7.50 14.76 -5.75
C CYS A 116 7.09 15.95 -4.87
N LEU A 117 7.30 15.85 -3.56
CA LEU A 117 6.99 16.95 -2.63
C LEU A 117 7.93 18.14 -2.84
N HIS A 118 9.22 17.89 -3.08
CA HIS A 118 10.22 18.92 -3.29
C HIS A 118 10.06 19.65 -4.64
N GLU A 119 9.75 18.91 -5.71
CA GLU A 119 9.59 19.49 -7.05
C GLU A 119 8.37 20.40 -7.16
N ASN A 120 7.20 19.96 -6.67
CA ASN A 120 5.98 20.79 -6.66
C ASN A 120 4.94 20.24 -5.69
N GLY A 121 4.88 20.81 -4.48
CA GLY A 121 3.90 20.44 -3.46
C GLY A 121 2.44 20.54 -3.91
N PHE A 122 2.09 21.46 -4.83
CA PHE A 122 0.72 21.60 -5.34
C PHE A 122 0.31 20.46 -6.27
N GLN A 123 1.27 19.88 -7.00
CA GLN A 123 1.05 18.74 -7.90
C GLN A 123 1.49 17.41 -7.30
N PHE A 124 1.79 17.39 -6.00
CA PHE A 124 2.28 16.21 -5.31
C PHE A 124 1.43 14.96 -5.59
N GLY A 125 0.09 15.08 -5.60
CA GLY A 125 -0.80 13.96 -5.87
C GLY A 125 -0.76 13.43 -7.31
N ALA A 126 -0.53 14.30 -8.30
CA ALA A 126 -0.34 13.90 -9.68
C ALA A 126 1.03 13.22 -9.86
N CYS A 127 2.09 13.85 -9.34
CA CYS A 127 3.44 13.30 -9.37
C CYS A 127 3.52 11.91 -8.70
N ALA A 128 2.94 11.76 -7.50
CA ALA A 128 2.93 10.49 -6.79
C ALA A 128 2.24 9.38 -7.58
N ARG A 129 1.12 9.71 -8.24
CA ARG A 129 0.36 8.75 -9.06
C ARG A 129 1.12 8.34 -10.31
N GLU A 130 1.69 9.30 -11.03
CA GLU A 130 2.34 9.05 -12.32
C GLU A 130 3.71 8.41 -12.15
N ARG A 131 4.47 8.82 -11.13
CA ARG A 131 5.88 8.43 -10.99
C ARG A 131 6.11 7.39 -9.89
N CYS A 132 5.40 7.49 -8.77
CA CYS A 132 5.72 6.67 -7.60
C CYS A 132 4.89 5.39 -7.50
N ASN A 133 3.61 5.39 -7.89
CA ASN A 133 2.78 4.18 -7.92
C ASN A 133 3.47 2.97 -8.57
N PRO A 134 4.14 3.13 -9.74
CA PRO A 134 5.06 2.14 -10.26
C PRO A 134 5.85 1.36 -9.21
N HIS A 135 6.57 2.02 -8.30
CA HIS A 135 7.44 1.39 -7.32
C HIS A 135 6.74 0.44 -6.35
N CYS A 136 5.41 0.46 -6.27
CA CYS A 136 4.62 -0.51 -5.51
C CYS A 136 4.74 -1.95 -6.04
N PHE A 137 5.19 -2.10 -7.30
CA PHE A 137 5.16 -3.35 -8.06
C PHE A 137 6.56 -3.87 -8.42
N ASP A 138 7.62 -3.22 -7.93
CA ASP A 138 9.02 -3.63 -8.15
C ASP A 138 9.50 -4.63 -7.07
N ASP A 139 8.58 -5.22 -6.28
CA ASP A 139 8.83 -6.13 -5.14
C ASP A 139 9.66 -5.56 -3.97
N GLU A 140 10.05 -4.29 -3.99
CA GLU A 140 10.85 -3.65 -2.93
C GLU A 140 10.04 -3.08 -1.76
N CYS A 141 8.71 -3.13 -1.82
CA CYS A 141 7.84 -2.61 -0.76
C CYS A 141 6.67 -3.57 -0.48
N SER A 142 6.90 -4.53 0.41
CA SER A 142 5.90 -5.56 0.76
C SER A 142 4.57 -4.97 1.24
N TYR A 143 4.59 -3.84 1.95
CA TYR A 143 3.39 -3.12 2.38
C TYR A 143 2.52 -2.66 1.21
N CYS A 144 3.13 -2.02 0.21
CA CYS A 144 2.40 -1.53 -0.95
C CYS A 144 1.97 -2.69 -1.86
N THR A 145 2.90 -3.61 -2.17
CA THR A 145 2.62 -4.77 -3.02
C THR A 145 1.48 -5.61 -2.46
N TYR A 146 1.41 -5.79 -1.13
CA TYR A 146 0.30 -6.47 -0.47
C TYR A 146 -1.06 -5.81 -0.77
N LEU A 147 -1.18 -4.50 -0.58
CA LEU A 147 -2.42 -3.77 -0.83
C LEU A 147 -2.81 -3.81 -2.30
N ALA A 148 -1.88 -3.46 -3.18
CA ALA A 148 -2.15 -3.35 -4.59
C ALA A 148 -2.53 -4.70 -5.22
N ARG A 149 -1.85 -5.80 -4.82
CA ARG A 149 -2.20 -7.16 -5.24
C ARG A 149 -3.62 -7.54 -4.82
N ARG A 150 -4.03 -7.19 -3.59
CA ARG A 150 -5.38 -7.50 -3.07
C ARG A 150 -6.46 -6.68 -3.74
N ILE A 151 -6.18 -5.42 -4.08
CA ILE A 151 -7.07 -4.56 -4.88
C ILE A 151 -7.25 -5.18 -6.26
N PHE A 152 -6.16 -5.45 -6.96
CA PHE A 152 -6.25 -5.99 -8.32
C PHE A 152 -6.93 -7.36 -8.35
N LEU A 153 -6.59 -8.24 -7.40
CA LEU A 153 -7.22 -9.55 -7.29
C LEU A 153 -8.75 -9.44 -7.11
N LYS A 154 -9.23 -8.46 -6.35
CA LYS A 154 -10.66 -8.24 -6.17
C LYS A 154 -11.31 -7.69 -7.43
N ILE A 155 -10.73 -6.67 -8.07
CA ILE A 155 -11.25 -6.14 -9.34
C ILE A 155 -11.27 -7.23 -10.42
N CYS A 156 -10.21 -8.04 -10.50
CA CYS A 156 -10.12 -9.15 -11.43
C CYS A 156 -11.27 -10.14 -11.28
N ARG A 157 -11.59 -10.52 -10.04
CA ARG A 157 -12.69 -11.45 -9.74
C ARG A 157 -14.06 -10.83 -10.02
N GLU A 158 -14.24 -9.55 -9.69
CA GLU A 158 -15.52 -8.86 -9.91
C GLU A 158 -15.85 -8.67 -11.40
N ASN A 159 -14.85 -8.66 -12.27
CA ASN A 159 -15.01 -8.44 -13.70
C ASN A 159 -14.71 -9.69 -14.55
N ASN A 160 -14.46 -10.85 -13.93
CA ASN A 160 -14.09 -12.10 -14.61
C ASN A 160 -12.95 -11.91 -15.65
N ILE A 161 -11.94 -11.10 -15.31
CA ILE A 161 -10.92 -10.65 -16.28
C ILE A 161 -10.28 -11.80 -17.09
N PRO A 162 -9.91 -12.96 -16.51
CA PRO A 162 -9.29 -14.04 -17.26
C PRO A 162 -10.14 -14.58 -18.42
N THR A 163 -11.48 -14.48 -18.32
CA THR A 163 -12.41 -15.03 -19.33
C THR A 163 -12.80 -14.02 -20.41
N LEU A 164 -12.31 -12.77 -20.33
CA LEU A 164 -12.56 -11.76 -21.34
C LEU A 164 -11.87 -12.14 -22.66
N SER A 165 -12.52 -11.92 -23.80
CA SER A 165 -12.02 -12.37 -25.12
C SER A 165 -10.68 -11.73 -25.52
N ASN A 166 -10.45 -10.48 -25.11
CA ASN A 166 -9.22 -9.70 -25.27
C ASN A 166 -8.10 -10.07 -24.28
N VAL A 167 -8.39 -10.90 -23.27
CA VAL A 167 -7.41 -11.39 -22.28
C VAL A 167 -7.11 -12.87 -22.51
N ASN A 168 -8.16 -13.68 -22.67
CA ASN A 168 -8.15 -15.12 -22.93
C ASN A 168 -7.06 -15.87 -22.15
N PHE A 169 -7.04 -15.67 -20.83
CA PHE A 169 -5.99 -16.19 -19.96
C PHE A 169 -6.42 -17.51 -19.33
N ASN A 170 -5.71 -18.60 -19.63
CA ASN A 170 -5.95 -19.91 -19.04
C ASN A 170 -5.43 -20.00 -17.60
N GLY A 171 -6.22 -19.55 -16.63
CA GLY A 171 -5.88 -19.61 -15.22
C GLY A 171 -6.82 -18.80 -14.34
N LYS A 172 -6.54 -18.74 -13.04
CA LYS A 172 -7.32 -17.94 -12.09
C LYS A 172 -6.78 -16.51 -12.04
N CYS A 173 -7.59 -15.60 -11.51
CA CYS A 173 -7.16 -14.21 -11.29
C CYS A 173 -5.84 -14.08 -10.51
N ILE A 174 -5.56 -14.98 -9.57
CA ILE A 174 -4.29 -14.94 -8.84
C ILE A 174 -3.09 -15.23 -9.75
N ASP A 175 -3.24 -16.12 -10.72
CA ASP A 175 -2.20 -16.47 -11.67
C ASP A 175 -1.98 -15.32 -12.66
N LEU A 176 -3.08 -14.74 -13.16
CA LEU A 176 -3.04 -13.55 -14.03
C LEU A 176 -2.34 -12.38 -13.32
N VAL A 177 -2.74 -12.07 -12.08
CA VAL A 177 -2.11 -11.02 -11.26
C VAL A 177 -0.61 -11.27 -11.12
N ASN A 178 -0.19 -12.51 -10.83
CA ASN A 178 1.22 -12.83 -10.65
C ASN A 178 2.02 -12.70 -11.96
N ASN A 179 1.44 -13.10 -13.09
CA ASN A 179 2.09 -12.99 -14.39
C ASN A 179 2.29 -11.53 -14.77
N VAL A 180 1.24 -10.71 -14.63
CA VAL A 180 1.34 -9.28 -14.94
C VAL A 180 2.31 -8.55 -14.01
N LEU A 181 2.35 -8.90 -12.72
CA LEU A 181 3.34 -8.34 -11.78
C LEU A 181 4.77 -8.67 -12.22
N LYS A 182 5.03 -9.91 -12.63
CA LYS A 182 6.36 -10.31 -13.14
C LYS A 182 6.75 -9.54 -14.40
N GLU A 183 5.81 -9.34 -15.31
CA GLU A 183 6.06 -8.60 -16.56
C GLU A 183 6.32 -7.11 -16.29
N VAL A 184 5.53 -6.48 -15.42
CA VAL A 184 5.73 -5.08 -15.00
C VAL A 184 7.07 -4.90 -14.27
N ALA A 185 7.46 -5.84 -13.41
CA ALA A 185 8.76 -5.80 -12.75
C ALA A 185 9.92 -6.02 -13.73
N SER A 186 9.71 -6.77 -14.82
CA SER A 186 10.73 -7.06 -15.84
C SER A 186 10.95 -5.87 -16.78
N SER A 187 9.88 -5.17 -17.19
CA SER A 187 9.97 -4.02 -18.11
C SER A 187 10.62 -2.78 -17.51
N ARG A 188 10.90 -2.76 -16.20
CA ARG A 188 11.60 -1.66 -15.51
C ARG A 188 13.05 -1.93 -15.18
N LYS A 189 13.54 -3.14 -15.44
CA LYS A 189 14.97 -3.47 -15.32
C LYS A 189 15.76 -3.14 -16.59
N THR A 190 15.07 -2.84 -17.69
CA THR A 190 15.61 -2.40 -18.98
C THR A 190 15.62 -0.89 -19.07
#